data_AF-A0A2V8NKR8-F1
#
_entry.id   AF-A0A2V8NKR8-F1
#
_cell.length_a   1.000
_cell.length_b   1.000
_cell.length_c   1.000
_cell.angle_alpha   90.00
_cell.angle_beta   90.00
_cell.angle_gamma   90.00
#
_symmetry.space_group_name_H-M   'P 1'
#
loop_
_entity.id
_entity.type
_entity.pdbx_description
1 polymer ?
#
loop_
_entity_poly.entity_id
_entity_poly.type
_entity_poly.pdbx_seq_one_letter_code
_entity_poly.pdbx_strand_id
1 'polypeptide(L)' 'MQVNEIHDCGVYALPDGRELIAHKGGRFGFYKLYDPLAWKYQGPAVYEADAEGRITSLGIPTFWRVEDLKEVGRAEAKR' A
#
# COMPACT_ATOMS: atom_id res chain seq x y z
N MET A 1 -12.60 -18.02 0.28
CA MET A 1 -12.44 -16.63 -0.23
C MET A 1 -11.31 -16.04 0.58
N GLN A 2 -10.09 -16.09 0.04
CA GLN A 2 -8.88 -15.64 0.75
C GLN A 2 -8.79 -14.13 0.54
N VAL A 3 -8.90 -13.37 1.62
CA VAL A 3 -8.89 -11.91 1.58
C VAL A 3 -7.47 -11.46 1.23
N ASN A 4 -7.34 -10.86 0.04
CA ASN A 4 -6.21 -10.16 -0.57
C ASN A 4 -4.92 -10.08 0.27
N GLU A 5 -3.97 -10.97 -0.01
CA GLU A 5 -2.58 -10.81 0.38
C GLU A 5 -1.96 -9.73 -0.53
N ILE A 6 -1.84 -8.49 -0.05
CA ILE A 6 -1.11 -7.44 -0.78
C ILE A 6 0.30 -7.98 -1.07
N HIS A 7 0.72 -7.91 -2.32
CA HIS A 7 2.02 -8.36 -2.75
C HIS A 7 3.05 -7.24 -2.64
N ASP A 8 4.27 -7.61 -2.23
CA ASP A 8 5.38 -6.67 -2.24
C ASP A 8 5.66 -6.19 -3.68
N CYS A 9 5.83 -4.87 -3.81
CA CYS A 9 5.92 -4.13 -5.06
C CYS A 9 4.67 -4.25 -5.96
N GLY A 10 3.50 -4.64 -5.44
CA GLY A 10 2.24 -4.58 -6.17
C GLY A 10 1.74 -3.13 -6.31
N VAL A 11 1.13 -2.80 -7.44
CA VAL A 11 0.47 -1.51 -7.69
C VAL A 11 -1.02 -1.69 -7.47
N TYR A 12 -1.60 -0.87 -6.60
CA TYR A 12 -2.97 -0.96 -6.17
C TYR A 12 -3.69 0.36 -6.40
N ALA A 13 -4.85 0.32 -7.05
CA ALA A 13 -5.73 1.47 -7.17
C ALA A 13 -6.66 1.56 -5.95
N LEU A 14 -6.74 2.75 -5.36
CA LEU A 14 -7.76 3.14 -4.39
C LEU A 14 -9.11 3.39 -5.09
N PRO A 15 -10.24 3.35 -4.36
CA PRO A 15 -11.57 3.67 -4.89
C PRO A 15 -11.69 5.09 -5.50
N ASP A 16 -10.81 6.01 -5.12
CA ASP A 16 -10.75 7.37 -5.67
C ASP A 16 -9.90 7.48 -6.94
N GLY A 17 -9.34 6.36 -7.42
CA GLY A 17 -8.54 6.27 -8.64
C GLY A 17 -7.05 6.51 -8.43
N ARG A 18 -6.57 6.79 -7.20
CA ARG A 18 -5.13 6.93 -6.94
C ARG A 18 -4.43 5.59 -6.92
N GLU A 19 -3.26 5.53 -7.53
CA GLU A 19 -2.42 4.34 -7.51
C GLU A 19 -1.42 4.40 -6.35
N LEU A 20 -1.19 3.27 -5.71
CA LEU A 20 -0.28 3.11 -4.60
C LEU A 20 0.58 1.87 -4.81
N ILE A 21 1.86 1.99 -4.49
CA ILE A 21 2.80 0.88 -4.52
C ILE A 21 2.94 0.33 -3.11
N ALA A 22 2.57 -0.94 -2.93
CA ALA A 22 2.74 -1.63 -1.67
C ALA A 22 4.16 -2.14 -1.51
N HIS A 23 4.74 -1.91 -0.34
CA HIS A 23 6.02 -2.44 0.01
C HIS A 23 6.01 -2.93 1.45
N LYS A 24 6.48 -4.16 1.66
CA LYS A 24 6.49 -4.79 2.96
C LYS A 24 7.47 -4.07 3.86
N GLY A 25 6.96 -3.40 4.89
CA GLY A 25 7.75 -2.53 5.75
C GLY A 25 7.68 -2.97 7.21
N GLY A 26 8.83 -3.38 7.78
CA GLY A 26 8.96 -3.65 9.21
C GLY A 26 8.81 -5.12 9.63
N ARG A 27 9.02 -5.39 10.93
CA ARG A 27 8.60 -6.65 11.58
C ARG A 27 7.08 -6.55 11.79
N PHE A 28 6.35 -7.67 11.67
CA PHE A 28 4.91 -7.80 11.97
C PHE A 28 3.88 -7.51 10.85
N GLY A 29 4.23 -7.70 9.58
CA GLY A 29 3.20 -7.81 8.52
C GLY A 29 2.52 -6.49 8.12
N PHE A 30 3.12 -5.36 8.47
CA PHE A 30 2.69 -4.05 8.00
C PHE A 30 3.16 -3.80 6.56
N TYR A 31 2.32 -3.15 5.77
CA TYR A 31 2.68 -2.67 4.44
C TYR A 31 2.74 -1.14 4.44
N LYS A 32 3.77 -0.62 3.81
CA LYS A 32 3.88 0.81 3.50
C LYS A 32 3.38 1.02 2.08
N LEU A 33 2.46 1.96 1.90
CA LEU A 33 1.88 2.30 0.62
C LEU A 33 2.46 3.64 0.16
N TYR A 34 3.09 3.64 -1.01
CA TYR A 34 3.77 4.79 -1.59
C TYR A 34 3.00 5.32 -2.79
N ASP A 35 2.95 6.64 -2.92
CA ASP A 35 2.66 7.24 -4.21
C ASP A 35 3.75 6.83 -5.24
N PRO A 36 3.42 6.60 -6.53
CA PRO A 36 4.39 6.20 -7.54
C PRO A 36 5.58 7.15 -7.70
N LEU A 37 5.37 8.47 -7.54
CA LEU A 37 6.45 9.45 -7.55
C LEU A 37 7.31 9.30 -6.28
N ALA A 38 6.68 9.15 -5.12
CA ALA A 38 7.41 8.90 -3.87
C ALA A 38 8.22 7.58 -3.93
N TRP A 39 7.69 6.53 -4.56
CA TRP A 39 8.41 5.28 -4.79
C TRP A 39 9.66 5.50 -5.65
N LYS A 40 9.51 6.18 -6.79
CA LYS A 40 10.59 6.47 -7.74
C LYS A 40 11.70 7.32 -7.16
N TYR A 41 11.37 8.32 -6.34
CA TYR A 41 12.32 9.26 -5.77
C TYR A 41 12.70 8.97 -4.31
N GLN A 42 12.43 7.74 -3.83
CA GLN A 42 12.71 7.31 -2.45
C GLN A 42 12.09 8.20 -1.36
N GLY A 43 10.93 8.81 -1.67
CA GLY A 43 10.12 9.56 -0.73
C GLY A 43 9.43 8.69 0.34
N PRO A 44 8.75 9.34 1.29
CA PRO A 44 8.05 8.67 2.39
C PRO A 44 6.81 7.91 1.91
N ALA A 45 6.36 6.96 2.73
CA ALA A 45 5.07 6.31 2.54
C ALA A 45 3.95 7.31 2.82
N VAL A 46 2.88 7.25 2.03
CA VAL A 46 1.69 8.10 2.21
C VAL A 46 0.70 7.44 3.16
N TYR A 47 0.64 6.12 3.11
CA TYR A 47 -0.21 5.30 3.97
C TYR A 47 0.52 4.08 4.52
N GLU A 48 -0.03 3.53 5.58
CA GLU A 48 0.40 2.30 6.22
C GLU A 48 -0.79 1.38 6.40
N ALA A 49 -0.67 0.14 5.97
CA ALA A 49 -1.65 -0.91 6.20
C ALA A 49 -1.17 -1.82 7.33
N ASP A 50 -2.02 -2.02 8.34
CA ASP A 50 -1.75 -2.93 9.45
C ASP A 50 -2.07 -4.40 9.11
N ALA A 51 -1.74 -5.30 10.02
CA ALA A 51 -2.03 -6.72 9.89
C ALA A 51 -3.54 -7.04 9.92
N GLU A 52 -4.39 -6.10 10.37
CA GLU A 52 -5.84 -6.21 10.32
C GLU A 52 -6.42 -5.68 8.99
N GLY A 53 -5.58 -5.18 8.08
CA GLY A 53 -5.99 -4.63 6.80
C GLY A 53 -6.55 -3.20 6.86
N ARG A 54 -6.34 -2.48 7.97
CA ARG A 54 -6.73 -1.07 8.09
C ARG A 54 -5.66 -0.18 7.48
N ILE A 55 -6.08 0.78 6.67
CA ILE A 55 -5.18 1.76 6.07
C ILE A 55 -5.21 3.02 6.93
N THR A 56 -4.03 3.46 7.36
CA THR A 56 -3.82 4.69 8.13
C THR A 56 -2.95 5.67 7.34
N SER A 57 -3.15 6.96 7.56
CA SER A 57 -2.28 8.02 7.07
C SER A 57 -1.66 8.72 8.28
N LEU A 58 -0.34 8.62 8.43
CA LEU A 58 0.38 9.18 9.59
C LEU A 58 -0.22 8.75 10.94
N GLY A 59 -0.64 7.48 11.04
CA GLY A 59 -1.29 6.92 12.23
C GLY A 59 -2.77 7.26 12.40
N ILE A 60 -3.37 8.06 11.52
CA ILE A 60 -4.80 8.38 11.54
C ILE A 60 -5.54 7.37 10.64
N PRO A 61 -6.55 6.64 11.14
CA PRO A 61 -7.35 5.74 10.33
C PRO A 61 -8.03 6.44 9.15
N THR A 62 -7.95 5.83 7.97
CA THR A 62 -8.70 6.27 6.80
C THR A 62 -9.99 5.47 6.67
N PHE A 63 -10.87 5.88 5.75
CA PHE A 63 -12.06 5.11 5.40
C PHE A 63 -11.74 3.87 4.55
N TRP A 64 -10.52 3.76 4.01
CA TRP A 64 -10.11 2.67 3.15
C TRP A 64 -9.55 1.49 3.94
N ARG A 65 -9.75 0.31 3.39
CA ARG A 65 -9.15 -0.95 3.80
C ARG A 65 -8.37 -1.55 2.66
N VAL A 66 -7.53 -2.52 2.99
CA VAL A 66 -6.82 -3.34 2.00
C VAL A 66 -7.79 -4.05 1.04
N GLU A 67 -8.99 -4.36 1.51
CA GLU A 67 -10.07 -4.97 0.73
C GLU A 67 -10.59 -4.05 -0.39
N ASP A 68 -10.49 -2.73 -0.19
CA ASP A 68 -10.87 -1.72 -1.18
C ASP A 68 -9.80 -1.52 -2.27
N LEU A 69 -8.59 -2.06 -2.06
CA LEU A 69 -7.49 -1.97 -3.00
C LEU A 69 -7.68 -2.95 -4.15
N LYS A 70 -7.59 -2.43 -5.37
CA LYS A 70 -7.61 -3.25 -6.58
C LYS A 70 -6.20 -3.32 -7.17
N GLU A 71 -5.63 -4.52 -7.27
CA GLU A 71 -4.36 -4.69 -7.96
C GLU A 71 -4.52 -4.34 -9.44
N VAL A 72 -3.66 -3.44 -9.92
CA VAL A 72 -3.64 -2.96 -11.31
C VAL A 72 -2.31 -3.22 -12.01
N GLY A 73 -1.29 -3.67 -11.27
CA GLY A 73 -0.01 -4.01 -11.86
C GLY A 73 1.08 -4.26 -10.82
N ARG A 74 2.32 -4.17 -11.26
CA ARG A 74 3.51 -4.41 -10.44
C ARG A 74 4.58 -3.36 -10.72
N ALA A 75 5.18 -2.82 -9.66
CA ALA A 75 6.26 -1.86 -9.73
C ALA A 75 7.62 -2.58 -9.74
N GLU A 76 8.63 -1.92 -10.29
CA GLU A 76 10.01 -2.32 -10.10
C GLU A 76 10.41 -2.11 -8.63
N ALA A 77 11.22 -3.02 -8.09
CA ALA A 77 11.74 -2.89 -6.73
C ALA A 77 12.54 -1.59 -6.58
N LYS A 78 12.51 -0.97 -5.38
CA LYS A 78 13.43 0.15 -5.08
C LYS A 78 14.87 -0.31 -5.29
N ARG A 79 15.61 0.43 -6.12
CA ARG A 79 17.05 0.28 -6.33
C ARG A 79 17.85 0.93 -5.22
#